data_AF-A0A845UFA1-F1
#
_entry.id   AF-A0A845UFA1-F1
#
_cell.length_a   1.000
_cell.length_b   1.000
_cell.length_c   1.000
_cell.angle_alpha   90.00
_cell.angle_beta   90.00
_cell.angle_gamma   90.00
#
_symmetry.space_group_name_H-M   'P 1'
#
loop_
_entity.id
_entity.type
_entity.pdbx_description
1 polymer ?
#
loop_
_entity_poly.entity_id
_entity_poly.type
_entity_poly.pdbx_seq_one_letter_code
_entity_poly.pdbx_strand_id
1 'polypeptide(L)'
;MKTLITSALIATAALTGAASAASTAANATNIIESALPGTDLSALSTEQLVAVAGTLQNTDGGAAKKAGVTRALIKSLQFKAEQ
;
A
#
# COMPACT_ATOMS: atom_id res chain seq x y z
N MET A 1 -23.05 32.20 -16.16
CA MET A 1 -23.16 31.63 -14.80
C MET A 1 -23.41 30.10 -14.86
N LYS A 2 -22.57 29.31 -15.54
CA LYS A 2 -22.88 27.88 -15.80
C LYS A 2 -21.67 26.94 -15.65
N THR A 3 -20.52 27.47 -15.24
CA THR A 3 -19.24 26.78 -15.16
C THR A 3 -18.82 26.40 -13.73
N LEU A 4 -19.50 26.93 -12.71
CA LEU A 4 -19.09 26.74 -11.31
C LEU A 4 -19.53 25.39 -10.72
N ILE A 5 -20.56 24.74 -11.29
CA ILE A 5 -21.11 23.48 -10.75
C ILE A 5 -20.29 22.26 -11.20
N THR A 6 -19.68 22.31 -12.38
CA THR A 6 -18.91 21.19 -12.95
C THR A 6 -17.58 20.95 -12.24
N SER A 7 -16.91 22.00 -11.76
CA SER A 7 -15.64 21.90 -11.04
C SER A 7 -15.77 21.21 -9.67
N ALA A 8 -16.90 21.39 -8.99
CA ALA A 8 -17.15 20.76 -7.69
C ALA A 8 -17.37 19.24 -7.79
N LEU A 9 -17.99 18.76 -8.87
CA LEU A 9 -18.16 17.33 -9.11
C LEU A 9 -16.83 16.63 -9.42
N ILE A 10 -15.98 17.26 -10.23
CA ILE A 10 -14.66 16.70 -10.60
C ILE A 10 -13.74 16.62 -9.37
N ALA A 11 -13.75 17.67 -8.53
CA ALA A 11 -13.03 17.67 -7.26
C ALA A 11 -13.54 16.58 -6.29
N THR A 12 -14.85 16.31 -6.26
CA THR A 12 -15.45 15.26 -5.42
C THR A 12 -15.06 13.85 -5.86
N ALA A 13 -15.02 13.60 -7.18
CA ALA A 13 -14.59 12.30 -7.72
C ALA A 13 -13.10 12.05 -7.45
N ALA A 14 -12.25 13.08 -7.63
CA ALA A 14 -10.83 13.01 -7.30
C ALA A 14 -10.59 12.80 -5.80
N LEU A 15 -11.36 13.47 -4.93
CA LEU A 15 -11.29 13.31 -3.47
C LEU A 15 -11.74 11.92 -3.01
N THR A 16 -12.81 11.38 -3.60
CA THR A 16 -13.30 10.03 -3.32
C THR A 16 -12.30 8.96 -3.79
N GLY A 17 -11.67 9.16 -4.95
CA GLY A 17 -10.61 8.31 -5.46
C GLY A 17 -9.37 8.31 -4.56
N ALA A 18 -8.94 9.49 -4.10
CA ALA A 18 -7.81 9.62 -3.18
C ALA A 18 -8.09 8.99 -1.80
N ALA A 19 -9.30 9.14 -1.26
CA ALA A 19 -9.71 8.51 0.00
C ALA A 19 -9.68 6.98 -0.09
N SER A 20 -10.13 6.43 -1.23
CA SER A 20 -10.13 4.98 -1.46
C SER A 20 -8.71 4.41 -1.57
N ALA A 21 -7.81 5.12 -2.26
CA ALA A 21 -6.40 4.76 -2.34
C ALA A 21 -5.69 4.85 -0.98
N ALA A 22 -5.95 5.90 -0.21
CA ALA A 22 -5.37 6.09 1.13
C ALA A 22 -5.84 5.00 2.11
N SER A 23 -7.13 4.64 2.08
CA SER A 23 -7.66 3.56 2.93
C SER A 23 -7.05 2.20 2.58
N THR A 24 -6.81 1.95 1.29
CA THR A 24 -6.17 0.72 0.81
C THR A 24 -4.70 0.65 1.26
N ALA A 25 -3.99 1.78 1.19
CA ALA A 25 -2.62 1.90 1.68
C ALA A 25 -2.53 1.61 3.19
N ALA A 26 -3.40 2.25 3.99
CA ALA A 26 -3.42 2.09 5.43
C ALA A 26 -3.71 0.64 5.85
N ASN A 27 -4.63 -0.04 5.16
CA ASN A 27 -4.90 -1.45 5.41
C ASN A 27 -3.69 -2.34 5.07
N ALA A 28 -3.04 -2.08 3.93
CA ALA A 28 -1.84 -2.81 3.52
C ALA A 28 -0.70 -2.64 4.53
N THR A 29 -0.45 -1.41 5.00
CA THR A 29 0.54 -1.12 6.04
C THR A 29 0.26 -1.91 7.32
N ASN A 30 -0.99 -1.91 7.80
CA ASN A 30 -1.37 -2.68 9.00
C ASN A 30 -1.10 -4.18 8.86
N ILE A 31 -1.43 -4.76 7.70
CA ILE A 31 -1.16 -6.19 7.43
C ILE A 31 0.34 -6.48 7.47
N ILE A 32 1.15 -5.61 6.89
CA ILE A 32 2.60 -5.77 6.83
C ILE A 32 3.21 -5.59 8.22
N GLU A 33 2.83 -4.55 8.96
CA GLU A 33 3.31 -4.30 10.33
C GLU A 33 2.92 -5.43 11.29
N SER A 34 1.73 -6.00 11.14
CA SER A 34 1.29 -7.15 11.95
C SER A 34 2.15 -8.39 11.70
N ALA A 35 2.66 -8.59 10.49
CA ALA A 35 3.53 -9.71 10.17
C ALA A 35 5.01 -9.42 10.46
N LEU A 36 5.40 -8.14 10.40
CA LEU A 36 6.78 -7.70 10.42
C LEU A 36 6.91 -6.33 11.12
N PRO A 37 6.77 -6.31 12.46
CA PRO A 37 6.76 -5.07 13.23
C PRO A 37 8.11 -4.34 13.14
N GLY A 38 8.07 -3.01 13.03
CA GLY A 38 9.27 -2.17 12.96
C GLY A 38 9.97 -2.17 11.58
N THR A 39 9.27 -2.60 10.53
CA THR A 39 9.79 -2.51 9.16
C THR A 39 9.62 -1.11 8.62
N ASP A 40 10.68 -0.57 8.01
CA ASP A 40 10.56 0.70 7.31
C ASP A 40 9.81 0.51 5.99
N LEU A 41 8.59 1.03 5.96
CA LEU A 41 7.69 1.03 4.81
C LEU A 41 7.66 2.41 4.13
N SER A 42 8.37 3.39 4.68
CA SER A 42 8.39 4.78 4.23
C SER A 42 8.92 4.93 2.79
N ALA A 43 9.83 4.03 2.39
CA ALA A 43 10.37 3.98 1.03
C ALA A 43 9.47 3.29 0.00
N LEU A 44 8.32 2.72 0.42
CA LEU A 44 7.43 1.97 -0.47
C LEU A 44 6.23 2.83 -0.90
N SER A 45 5.93 2.82 -2.19
CA SER A 45 4.70 3.39 -2.73
C SER A 45 3.46 2.59 -2.31
N THR A 46 2.29 3.22 -2.31
CA THR A 46 1.00 2.57 -2.02
C THR A 46 0.79 1.28 -2.81
N GLU A 47 1.14 1.26 -4.10
CA GLU A 47 1.02 0.08 -4.96
C GLU A 47 1.92 -1.08 -4.49
N GLN A 48 3.13 -0.74 -4.04
CA GLN A 48 4.08 -1.71 -3.50
C GLN A 48 3.59 -2.27 -2.17
N LEU A 49 3.04 -1.43 -1.29
CA LEU A 49 2.43 -1.87 -0.03
C LEU A 49 1.27 -2.84 -0.29
N VAL A 50 0.38 -2.51 -1.22
CA VAL A 50 -0.74 -3.38 -1.59
C VAL A 50 -0.26 -4.71 -2.18
N ALA A 51 0.77 -4.69 -3.04
CA ALA A 51 1.35 -5.90 -3.59
C ALA A 51 1.99 -6.79 -2.50
N VAL A 52 2.70 -6.19 -1.53
CA VAL A 52 3.29 -6.92 -0.40
C VAL A 52 2.20 -7.50 0.48
N ALA A 53 1.19 -6.71 0.85
CA ALA A 53 0.07 -7.17 1.68
C ALA A 53 -0.77 -8.26 0.99
N GLY A 54 -0.99 -8.15 -0.33
CA GLY A 54 -1.63 -9.19 -1.13
C GLY A 54 -0.83 -10.49 -1.14
N THR A 55 0.50 -10.38 -1.35
CA THR A 55 1.40 -11.54 -1.27
C THR A 55 1.39 -12.18 0.11
N LEU A 56 1.34 -11.38 1.18
CA LEU A 56 1.27 -11.83 2.58
C LEU A 56 0.00 -12.62 2.88
N GLN A 57 -1.13 -12.14 2.38
CA GLN A 57 -2.43 -12.80 2.52
C GLN A 57 -2.45 -14.11 1.73
N ASN A 58 -1.86 -14.12 0.53
CA ASN A 58 -1.83 -15.29 -0.36
C ASN A 58 -0.71 -16.30 -0.01
N THR A 59 0.24 -15.93 0.83
CA THR A 59 1.32 -16.82 1.29
C THR A 59 0.76 -17.76 2.35
N ASP A 60 0.49 -19.00 1.98
CA ASP A 60 0.06 -20.02 2.92
C ASP A 60 1.27 -20.58 3.70
N GLY A 61 1.28 -20.37 5.02
CA GLY A 61 2.40 -20.71 5.88
C GLY A 61 2.37 -19.99 7.22
N GLY A 62 3.01 -20.58 8.24
CA GLY A 62 3.12 -19.97 9.57
C GLY A 62 3.76 -18.58 9.55
N ALA A 63 3.55 -17.80 10.62
CA ALA A 63 3.97 -16.40 10.72
C ALA A 63 5.45 -16.16 10.34
N ALA A 64 6.35 -17.09 10.66
CA ALA A 64 7.77 -17.01 10.29
C ALA A 64 8.02 -17.04 8.77
N LYS A 65 7.28 -17.85 8.01
CA LYS A 65 7.39 -17.87 6.53
C LYS A 65 6.86 -16.58 5.93
N LYS A 66 5.69 -16.14 6.40
CA LYS A 66 5.09 -14.86 5.97
C LYS A 66 6.06 -13.71 6.22
N ALA A 67 6.60 -13.57 7.43
CA ALA A 67 7.60 -12.56 7.76
C ALA A 67 8.85 -12.62 6.88
N GLY A 68 9.38 -13.82 6.60
CA GLY A 68 10.54 -14.02 5.72
C GLY A 68 10.29 -13.57 4.29
N VAL A 69 9.13 -13.93 3.72
CA VAL A 69 8.71 -13.52 2.37
C VAL A 69 8.51 -12.01 2.32
N THR A 70 7.84 -11.42 3.31
CA THR A 70 7.62 -9.98 3.42
C THR A 70 8.94 -9.21 3.44
N ARG A 71 9.92 -9.62 4.26
CA ARG A 71 11.25 -9.00 4.30
C ARG A 71 11.96 -9.06 2.96
N ALA A 72 11.96 -10.23 2.33
CA ALA A 72 12.61 -10.42 1.03
C ALA A 72 11.98 -9.52 -0.03
N LEU A 73 10.65 -9.44 -0.05
CA LEU A 73 9.91 -8.63 -1.01
C LEU A 73 10.18 -7.14 -0.83
N ILE A 74 10.10 -6.64 0.41
CA ILE A 74 10.39 -5.24 0.74
C ILE A 74 11.81 -4.87 0.36
N LYS A 75 12.78 -5.73 0.70
CA LYS A 75 14.19 -5.51 0.35
C LYS A 75 14.41 -5.49 -1.17
N SER A 76 13.75 -6.37 -1.91
CA SER A 76 13.81 -6.38 -3.38
C SER A 76 13.19 -5.11 -4.00
N LEU A 77 12.13 -4.57 -3.39
CA LEU A 77 11.47 -3.36 -3.86
C LEU A 77 12.28 -2.09 -3.54
N GLN A 78 12.89 -2.02 -2.36
CA GLN A 78 13.78 -0.92 -1.98
C GLN A 78 15.03 -0.87 -2.86
N PHE A 79 15.67 -2.01 -3.15
CA PHE A 79 16.85 -2.06 -4.03
C PHE A 79 16.55 -1.59 -5.47
N LYS A 80 15.30 -1.71 -5.91
CA LYS A 80 14.87 -1.29 -7.25
C LYS A 80 14.54 0.21 -7.33
N ALA A 81 14.37 0.89 -6.19
CA ALA A 81 14.11 2.33 -6.15
C ALA A 81 15.40 3.17 -6.20
N GLU A 82 16.57 2.57 -5.97
CA GLU A 82 17.88 3.23 -5.98
C GLU A 82 18.65 3.10 -7.31
N GLN A 83 18.06 2.45 -8.33
CA GLN A 83 18.65 2.20 -9.66
C GLN A 83 17.88 2.94 -10.75
#